data_AF-A0A1V4W195-F1
#
_entry.id   AF-A0A1V4W195-F1
#
_cell.length_a   1.000
_cell.length_b   1.000
_cell.length_c   1.000
_cell.angle_alpha   90.00
_cell.angle_beta   90.00
_cell.angle_gamma   90.00
#
_symmetry.space_group_name_H-M   'P 1'
#
loop_
_entity.id
_entity.type
_entity.pdbx_description
1 polymer ?
#
loop_
_entity_poly.entity_id
_entity_poly.type
_entity_poly.pdbx_seq_one_letter_code
_entity_poly.pdbx_strand_id
1 'polypeptide(L)'
;MTIALVTAVPQGIILASESRTINGSPEWYANFEKGIYSDDFKVLGDNHPKVHKVGRYGLIYSGVSSLTLSGFGLTSDWTSDQEIANLQCVAANGASFRVLAETFYKRLSTVLNGRGFSFVLCGYDVGGNQVWAEGGSDVPFSINGGPGVRPYYCFQALGAVDVIRKLISDELIRFERMSLQEALTFTLFTISVGCKYLKWFDRLPEVSGGPIYVAVIMPGGGIRGFKFPEYDPAVPGGAIPWQIPDITLQNGSASAGGTCGREIGGNIYASKIRSGEEGATTYTELGAGGSDPLTVVENGKTALNVWASGGGLVQWYDTVLNNMVGQILPTEAYFGSGGLKIHARNNTGTTKNIAIVGDTIYLDSDTEVNVQGNLFVSGRLDVIGRPKNAVEETSQGLVALAAVESPEVLYMDRAPKGVAELVNGECRVDLDPLFLECIIPNSEETPWNIICTPKGPFTLYETEIGDTYFIIKSHEPEINGKFSWVLLAVRKNMAGIRLQKRPELEAKIQEMKLRKAGLVSPAPVAEESQSSPA
;
A
#
# COMPACT_ATOMS: atom_id res chain seq x y z
N MET A 1 -23.66 -30.01 17.72
CA MET A 1 -22.94 -30.70 16.61
C MET A 1 -22.98 -29.84 15.38
N THR A 2 -21.92 -29.84 14.58
CA THR A 2 -21.75 -28.92 13.45
C THR A 2 -20.80 -29.52 12.44
N ILE A 3 -21.02 -29.27 11.14
CA ILE A 3 -19.96 -29.45 10.14
C ILE A 3 -19.43 -28.07 9.78
N ALA A 4 -18.14 -27.90 10.05
CA ALA A 4 -17.43 -26.66 9.88
C ALA A 4 -16.12 -26.94 9.15
N LEU A 5 -15.89 -26.27 8.02
CA LEU A 5 -14.74 -26.46 7.15
C LEU A 5 -13.92 -25.19 7.07
N VAL A 6 -12.60 -25.34 7.01
CA VAL A 6 -11.66 -24.27 6.68
C VAL A 6 -10.73 -24.73 5.57
N THR A 7 -10.72 -24.02 4.45
CA THR A 7 -9.83 -24.26 3.31
C THR A 7 -8.92 -23.06 3.12
N ALA A 8 -7.62 -23.25 3.17
CA ALA A 8 -6.64 -22.20 2.99
C ALA A 8 -5.79 -22.44 1.73
N VAL A 9 -5.71 -21.41 0.88
CA VAL A 9 -4.96 -21.40 -0.38
C VAL A 9 -4.15 -20.11 -0.49
N PRO A 10 -3.19 -19.98 -1.43
CA PRO A 10 -2.34 -18.78 -1.54
C PRO A 10 -3.12 -17.46 -1.67
N GLN A 11 -4.31 -17.51 -2.26
CA GLN A 11 -5.13 -16.33 -2.53
C GLN A 11 -6.10 -15.97 -1.39
N GLY A 12 -6.28 -16.82 -0.38
CA GLY A 12 -7.30 -16.58 0.65
C GLY A 12 -7.61 -17.78 1.55
N ILE A 13 -8.42 -17.52 2.58
CA ILE A 13 -8.95 -18.54 3.50
C ILE A 13 -10.47 -18.55 3.39
N ILE A 14 -11.06 -19.74 3.35
CA ILE A 14 -12.50 -19.94 3.22
C ILE A 14 -12.97 -20.70 4.46
N LEU A 15 -13.89 -20.12 5.20
CA LEU A 15 -14.57 -20.75 6.33
C LEU A 15 -15.99 -21.05 5.88
N ALA A 16 -16.46 -22.29 6.05
CA ALA A 16 -17.82 -22.67 5.71
C ALA A 16 -18.45 -23.50 6.81
N SER A 17 -19.68 -23.20 7.19
CA SER A 17 -20.44 -24.01 8.14
C SER A 17 -21.89 -24.15 7.70
N GLU A 18 -22.50 -25.28 8.04
CA GLU A 18 -23.96 -25.39 8.08
C GLU A 18 -24.52 -24.69 9.33
N SER A 19 -25.85 -24.64 9.47
CA SER A 19 -26.52 -23.78 10.46
C SER A 19 -27.59 -24.43 11.32
N ARG A 20 -27.73 -25.76 11.21
CA ARG A 20 -28.63 -26.54 12.06
C ARG A 20 -28.11 -26.61 13.49
N THR A 21 -28.98 -26.33 14.43
CA THR A 21 -28.74 -26.51 15.86
C THR A 21 -29.66 -27.61 16.35
N ILE A 22 -29.11 -28.56 17.12
CA ILE A 22 -29.85 -29.70 17.67
C ILE A 22 -29.68 -29.78 19.18
N ASN A 23 -30.60 -30.48 19.84
CA ASN A 23 -30.55 -30.83 21.24
C ASN A 23 -30.76 -32.33 21.40
N GLY A 24 -29.78 -33.04 21.96
CA GLY A 24 -29.89 -34.47 22.27
C GLY A 24 -30.02 -34.70 23.78
N SER A 25 -30.43 -35.91 24.17
CA SER A 25 -30.31 -36.34 25.57
C SER A 25 -28.83 -36.51 25.96
N PRO A 26 -28.46 -36.48 27.25
CA PRO A 26 -27.09 -36.77 27.68
C PRO A 26 -26.57 -38.14 27.20
N GLU A 27 -27.46 -39.15 27.17
CA GLU A 27 -27.15 -40.47 26.64
C GLU A 27 -26.89 -40.44 25.12
N TRP A 28 -27.70 -39.67 24.39
CA TRP A 28 -27.48 -39.45 22.96
C TRP A 28 -26.10 -38.85 22.68
N TYR A 29 -25.69 -37.81 23.42
CA TYR A 29 -24.35 -37.22 23.24
C TYR A 29 -23.22 -38.23 23.54
N ALA A 30 -23.34 -38.99 24.63
CA ALA A 30 -22.35 -40.01 25.00
C ALA A 30 -22.25 -41.16 23.99
N ASN A 31 -23.36 -41.52 23.32
CA ASN A 31 -23.37 -42.51 22.25
C ASN A 31 -22.80 -41.92 20.95
N PHE A 32 -23.16 -40.68 20.63
CA PHE A 32 -22.68 -39.97 19.45
C PHE A 32 -21.14 -39.84 19.46
N GLU A 33 -20.54 -39.48 20.60
CA GLU A 33 -19.08 -39.39 20.77
C GLU A 33 -18.36 -40.74 20.53
N LYS A 34 -19.08 -41.86 20.68
CA LYS A 34 -18.58 -43.22 20.40
C LYS A 34 -18.86 -43.67 18.96
N GLY A 35 -19.40 -42.81 18.11
CA GLY A 35 -19.84 -43.15 16.76
C GLY A 35 -21.09 -44.05 16.72
N ILE A 36 -21.85 -44.08 17.81
CA ILE A 36 -23.14 -44.78 17.89
C ILE A 36 -24.24 -43.76 17.61
N TYR A 37 -24.74 -43.81 16.39
CA TYR A 37 -25.67 -42.83 15.87
C TYR A 37 -27.14 -43.25 16.05
N SER A 38 -28.01 -42.28 16.37
CA SER A 38 -29.46 -42.45 16.42
C SER A 38 -30.19 -41.13 16.15
N ASP A 39 -31.48 -41.21 15.82
CA ASP A 39 -32.35 -40.05 15.57
C ASP A 39 -32.96 -39.45 16.84
N ASP A 40 -32.46 -39.82 18.03
CA ASP A 40 -32.95 -39.33 19.33
C ASP A 40 -32.41 -37.92 19.67
N PHE A 41 -32.72 -36.96 18.79
CA PHE A 41 -32.42 -35.54 18.98
C PHE A 41 -33.54 -34.65 18.42
N LYS A 42 -33.61 -33.41 18.91
CA LYS A 42 -34.55 -32.38 18.43
C LYS A 42 -33.80 -31.29 17.68
N VAL A 43 -34.24 -30.96 16.47
CA VAL A 43 -33.79 -29.76 15.77
C VAL A 43 -34.36 -28.52 16.47
N LEU A 44 -33.48 -27.65 16.95
CA LEU A 44 -33.84 -26.38 17.59
C LEU A 44 -34.01 -25.25 16.57
N GLY A 45 -33.27 -25.30 15.46
CA GLY A 45 -33.38 -24.33 14.36
C GLY A 45 -32.35 -24.60 13.26
N ASP A 46 -32.64 -24.11 12.06
CA ASP A 46 -31.85 -24.37 10.83
C ASP A 46 -31.26 -23.07 10.24
N ASN A 47 -30.97 -22.07 11.06
CA ASN A 47 -30.51 -20.77 10.58
C ASN A 47 -29.57 -20.07 11.58
N HIS A 48 -28.82 -20.84 12.38
CA HIS A 48 -27.84 -20.31 13.32
C HIS A 48 -26.46 -20.28 12.66
N PRO A 49 -25.90 -19.10 12.30
CA PRO A 49 -24.57 -19.02 11.74
C PRO A 49 -23.53 -19.51 12.75
N LYS A 50 -22.48 -20.14 12.26
CA LYS A 50 -21.36 -20.66 13.07
C LYS A 50 -20.00 -20.18 12.58
N VAL A 51 -20.03 -19.34 11.54
CA VAL A 51 -18.92 -18.57 11.03
C VAL A 51 -19.14 -17.13 11.50
N HIS A 52 -18.12 -16.52 12.07
CA HIS A 52 -18.20 -15.20 12.66
C HIS A 52 -16.97 -14.38 12.25
N LYS A 53 -17.13 -13.06 12.23
CA LYS A 53 -16.03 -12.13 12.02
C LYS A 53 -15.58 -11.61 13.38
N VAL A 54 -14.27 -11.64 13.64
CA VAL A 54 -13.66 -11.14 14.87
C VAL A 54 -12.54 -10.18 14.47
N GLY A 55 -12.84 -8.88 14.43
CA GLY A 55 -11.94 -7.89 13.87
C GLY A 55 -11.63 -8.18 12.39
N ARG A 56 -10.36 -8.48 12.08
CA ARG A 56 -9.90 -8.87 10.73
C ARG A 56 -9.76 -10.37 10.51
N TYR A 57 -10.20 -11.18 11.48
CA TYR A 57 -10.08 -12.63 11.46
C TYR A 57 -11.45 -13.27 11.29
N GLY A 58 -11.49 -14.47 10.72
CA GLY A 58 -12.67 -15.33 10.74
C GLY A 58 -12.56 -16.34 11.87
N LEU A 59 -13.67 -16.54 12.55
CA LEU A 59 -13.85 -17.56 13.59
C LEU A 59 -14.89 -18.56 13.10
N ILE A 60 -14.60 -19.84 13.20
CA ILE A 60 -15.60 -20.90 13.05
C ILE A 60 -15.64 -21.72 14.33
N TYR A 61 -16.84 -21.99 14.84
CA TYR A 61 -17.06 -22.66 16.12
C TYR A 61 -18.02 -23.83 15.97
N SER A 62 -17.66 -24.96 16.56
CA SER A 62 -18.48 -26.17 16.66
C SER A 62 -18.54 -26.61 18.12
N GLY A 63 -19.74 -26.80 18.66
CA GLY A 63 -19.88 -27.24 20.04
C GLY A 63 -21.23 -26.90 20.63
N VAL A 64 -21.24 -26.74 21.95
CA VAL A 64 -22.41 -26.30 22.72
C VAL A 64 -22.69 -24.82 22.43
N SER A 65 -23.91 -24.50 21.97
CA SER A 65 -24.32 -23.12 21.66
C SER A 65 -24.96 -22.38 22.83
N SER A 66 -25.52 -23.12 23.80
CA SER A 66 -26.09 -22.54 25.02
C SER A 66 -26.02 -23.51 26.20
N LEU A 67 -25.92 -22.95 27.40
CA LEU A 67 -26.02 -23.68 28.66
C LEU A 67 -27.04 -22.98 29.55
N THR A 68 -28.21 -23.60 29.71
CA THR A 68 -29.16 -23.24 30.77
C THR A 68 -28.78 -24.05 32.02
N LEU A 69 -28.08 -23.41 32.95
CA LEU A 69 -27.58 -24.01 34.19
C LEU A 69 -28.67 -24.07 35.27
N SER A 70 -29.84 -24.64 34.98
CA SER A 70 -30.82 -24.95 36.02
C SER A 70 -30.45 -26.28 36.70
N GLY A 71 -29.61 -26.21 37.75
CA GLY A 71 -29.35 -27.38 38.62
C GLY A 71 -28.05 -27.35 39.44
N PHE A 72 -27.12 -26.43 39.20
CA PHE A 72 -25.79 -26.46 39.83
C PHE A 72 -25.33 -25.14 40.49
N GLY A 73 -26.25 -24.20 40.77
CA GLY A 73 -25.94 -23.04 41.63
C GLY A 73 -25.09 -21.92 41.00
N LEU A 74 -25.01 -21.84 39.66
CA LEU A 74 -24.42 -20.70 38.94
C LEU A 74 -25.53 -19.99 38.14
N THR A 75 -25.65 -18.67 38.29
CA THR A 75 -26.88 -17.90 38.01
C THR A 75 -26.89 -17.15 36.67
N SER A 76 -26.19 -17.61 35.64
CA SER A 76 -26.25 -16.94 34.33
C SER A 76 -26.33 -17.91 33.17
N ASP A 77 -27.29 -17.68 32.28
CA ASP A 77 -27.37 -18.31 30.98
C ASP A 77 -26.11 -17.96 30.18
N TRP A 78 -25.38 -18.98 29.72
CA TRP A 78 -24.22 -18.79 28.85
C TRP A 78 -24.60 -19.13 27.40
N THR A 79 -24.13 -18.34 26.45
CA THR A 79 -24.28 -18.62 25.01
C THR A 79 -22.97 -18.41 24.27
N SER A 80 -22.77 -19.15 23.18
CA SER A 80 -21.64 -18.95 22.28
C SER A 80 -21.63 -17.53 21.69
N ASP A 81 -22.81 -16.97 21.40
CA ASP A 81 -22.97 -15.64 20.85
C ASP A 81 -22.44 -14.56 21.80
N GLN A 82 -22.66 -14.71 23.11
CA GLN A 82 -22.12 -13.79 24.10
C GLN A 82 -20.59 -13.85 24.17
N GLU A 83 -19.98 -15.03 24.04
CA GLU A 83 -18.52 -15.15 24.02
C GLU A 83 -17.91 -14.59 22.74
N ILE A 84 -18.59 -14.78 21.61
CA ILE A 84 -18.17 -14.19 20.33
C ILE A 84 -18.25 -12.66 20.39
N ALA A 85 -19.32 -12.11 20.98
CA ALA A 85 -19.46 -10.68 21.21
C ALA A 85 -18.34 -10.13 22.13
N ASN A 86 -18.04 -10.84 23.22
CA ASN A 86 -16.92 -10.49 24.11
C ASN A 86 -15.58 -10.48 23.35
N LEU A 87 -15.36 -11.49 22.49
CA LEU A 87 -14.15 -11.58 21.68
C LEU A 87 -14.05 -10.44 20.65
N GLN A 88 -15.18 -10.03 20.08
CA GLN A 88 -15.26 -8.86 19.20
C GLN A 88 -14.87 -7.57 19.94
N CYS A 89 -15.33 -7.39 21.18
CA CYS A 89 -14.90 -6.25 22.02
C CYS A 89 -13.38 -6.27 22.27
N VAL A 90 -12.80 -7.44 22.56
CA VAL A 90 -11.34 -7.58 22.73
C VAL A 90 -10.61 -7.24 21.44
N ALA A 91 -11.13 -7.64 20.28
CA ALA A 91 -10.54 -7.31 18.98
C ALA A 91 -10.63 -5.81 18.66
N ALA A 92 -11.76 -5.16 18.97
CA ALA A 92 -11.97 -3.73 18.78
C ALA A 92 -10.98 -2.88 19.59
N ASN A 93 -10.54 -3.38 20.76
CA ASN A 93 -9.51 -2.75 21.59
C ASN A 93 -8.07 -2.98 21.09
N GLY A 94 -7.89 -3.49 19.86
CA GLY A 94 -6.58 -3.65 19.24
C GLY A 94 -5.78 -4.86 19.72
N ALA A 95 -6.43 -5.86 20.32
CA ALA A 95 -5.76 -7.08 20.76
C ALA A 95 -5.08 -7.82 19.59
N SER A 96 -3.91 -8.40 19.86
CA SER A 96 -3.21 -9.23 18.87
C SER A 96 -3.96 -10.55 18.61
N PHE A 97 -3.68 -11.18 17.47
CA PHE A 97 -4.25 -12.49 17.12
C PHE A 97 -4.05 -13.54 18.22
N ARG A 98 -2.83 -13.58 18.79
CA ARG A 98 -2.48 -14.51 19.89
C ARG A 98 -3.37 -14.26 21.11
N VAL A 99 -3.54 -13.01 21.52
CA VAL A 99 -4.36 -12.64 22.67
C VAL A 99 -5.82 -13.04 22.44
N LEU A 100 -6.35 -12.83 21.23
CA LEU A 100 -7.71 -13.27 20.88
C LEU A 100 -7.86 -14.79 21.01
N ALA A 101 -6.94 -15.55 20.39
CA ALA A 101 -6.98 -17.01 20.40
C ALA A 101 -6.88 -17.59 21.83
N GLU A 102 -5.92 -17.12 22.62
CA GLU A 102 -5.70 -17.57 24.01
C GLU A 102 -6.88 -17.21 24.91
N THR A 103 -7.44 -16.00 24.75
CA THR A 103 -8.61 -15.55 25.52
C THR A 103 -9.81 -16.44 25.22
N PHE A 104 -10.10 -16.68 23.94
CA PHE A 104 -11.25 -17.49 23.55
C PHE A 104 -11.11 -18.93 24.04
N TYR A 105 -9.96 -19.57 23.83
CA TYR A 105 -9.71 -20.92 24.31
C TYR A 105 -9.82 -21.04 25.84
N LYS A 106 -9.22 -20.12 26.59
CA LYS A 106 -9.29 -20.11 28.06
C LYS A 106 -10.73 -19.97 28.57
N ARG A 107 -11.53 -19.11 27.96
CA ARG A 107 -12.95 -18.94 28.36
C ARG A 107 -13.77 -20.17 28.02
N LEU A 108 -13.66 -20.71 26.80
CA LEU A 108 -14.39 -21.91 26.41
C LEU A 108 -14.02 -23.11 27.28
N SER A 109 -12.73 -23.37 27.51
CA SER A 109 -12.29 -24.48 28.37
C SER A 109 -12.80 -24.34 29.81
N THR A 110 -12.87 -23.12 30.34
CA THR A 110 -13.39 -22.86 31.70
C THR A 110 -14.90 -23.05 31.77
N VAL A 111 -15.66 -22.43 30.86
CA VAL A 111 -17.12 -22.43 30.93
C VAL A 111 -17.71 -23.78 30.53
N LEU A 112 -17.15 -24.41 29.50
CA LEU A 112 -17.66 -25.68 29.00
C LEU A 112 -17.18 -26.86 29.84
N ASN A 113 -16.10 -26.72 30.61
CA ASN A 113 -15.64 -27.66 31.63
C ASN A 113 -15.75 -29.15 31.21
N GLY A 114 -15.06 -29.52 30.14
CA GLY A 114 -15.06 -30.88 29.61
C GLY A 114 -16.20 -31.23 28.65
N ARG A 115 -17.12 -30.30 28.35
CA ARG A 115 -18.09 -30.47 27.25
C ARG A 115 -17.40 -30.25 25.90
N GLY A 116 -17.82 -31.02 24.90
CA GLY A 116 -17.24 -31.01 23.56
C GLY A 116 -17.33 -29.64 22.87
N PHE A 117 -16.17 -29.11 22.46
CA PHE A 117 -16.09 -27.94 21.59
C PHE A 117 -14.86 -28.00 20.70
N SER A 118 -14.90 -27.26 19.60
CA SER A 118 -13.76 -26.99 18.75
C SER A 118 -13.95 -25.66 18.03
N PHE A 119 -12.85 -24.94 17.80
CA PHE A 119 -12.87 -23.75 16.98
C PHE A 119 -11.61 -23.64 16.12
N VAL A 120 -11.74 -22.87 15.05
CA VAL A 120 -10.61 -22.33 14.30
C VAL A 120 -10.78 -20.81 14.20
N LEU A 121 -9.76 -20.08 14.63
CA LEU A 121 -9.62 -18.65 14.43
C LEU A 121 -8.49 -18.46 13.40
N CYS A 122 -8.74 -17.77 12.30
CA CYS A 122 -7.74 -17.62 11.24
C CYS A 122 -7.89 -16.31 10.47
N GLY A 123 -6.84 -15.90 9.78
CA GLY A 123 -6.85 -14.72 8.91
C GLY A 123 -5.45 -14.26 8.55
N TYR A 124 -5.28 -12.95 8.39
CA TYR A 124 -3.99 -12.33 8.10
C TYR A 124 -3.65 -11.29 9.16
N ASP A 125 -2.41 -11.29 9.65
CA ASP A 125 -1.91 -10.27 10.56
C ASP A 125 -1.75 -8.90 9.88
N VAL A 126 -1.24 -7.91 10.61
CA VAL A 126 -0.99 -6.56 10.07
C VAL A 126 0.07 -6.53 8.97
N GLY A 127 0.98 -7.52 8.93
CA GLY A 127 2.00 -7.68 7.91
C GLY A 127 1.55 -8.52 6.71
N GLY A 128 0.28 -8.97 6.68
CA GLY A 128 -0.23 -9.83 5.63
C GLY A 128 0.20 -11.30 5.75
N ASN A 129 0.81 -11.71 6.86
CA ASN A 129 1.14 -13.12 7.10
C ASN A 129 -0.11 -13.87 7.56
N GLN A 130 -0.30 -15.08 7.03
CA GLN A 130 -1.37 -15.95 7.49
C GLN A 130 -1.16 -16.32 8.96
N VAL A 131 -2.23 -16.25 9.75
CA VAL A 131 -2.27 -16.65 11.15
C VAL A 131 -3.41 -17.63 11.39
N TRP A 132 -3.16 -18.62 12.24
CA TRP A 132 -4.06 -19.74 12.49
C TRP A 132 -4.01 -20.13 13.96
N ALA A 133 -5.16 -20.33 14.58
CA ALA A 133 -5.27 -20.89 15.91
C ALA A 133 -6.42 -21.89 15.93
N GLU A 134 -6.18 -23.02 16.56
CA GLU A 134 -7.19 -24.06 16.74
C GLU A 134 -7.13 -24.59 18.17
N GLY A 135 -8.26 -25.08 18.64
CA GLY A 135 -8.37 -25.70 19.94
C GLY A 135 -9.73 -26.32 20.15
N GLY A 136 -9.79 -27.29 21.05
CA GLY A 136 -11.03 -27.95 21.42
C GLY A 136 -10.92 -28.71 22.73
N SER A 137 -11.97 -29.47 23.06
CA SER A 137 -11.96 -30.45 24.15
C SER A 137 -10.89 -31.53 23.91
N ASP A 138 -10.78 -31.99 22.66
CA ASP A 138 -9.95 -33.13 22.26
C ASP A 138 -8.79 -32.73 21.33
N VAL A 139 -8.66 -31.42 21.06
CA VAL A 139 -7.62 -30.87 20.18
C VAL A 139 -6.74 -29.94 21.02
N PRO A 140 -5.43 -30.24 21.17
CA PRO A 140 -4.51 -29.35 21.85
C PRO A 140 -4.57 -27.95 21.25
N PHE A 141 -4.60 -26.94 22.13
CA PHE A 141 -4.56 -25.57 21.67
C PHE A 141 -3.24 -25.28 20.96
N SER A 142 -3.31 -24.80 19.72
CA SER A 142 -2.15 -24.46 18.91
C SER A 142 -2.35 -23.11 18.22
N ILE A 143 -1.23 -22.41 18.02
CA ILE A 143 -1.17 -21.17 17.24
C ILE A 143 -0.04 -21.33 16.24
N ASN A 144 -0.36 -21.17 14.96
CA ASN A 144 0.55 -21.29 13.82
C ASN A 144 0.50 -20.02 12.97
N GLY A 145 1.53 -19.82 12.15
CA GLY A 145 1.66 -18.67 11.26
C GLY A 145 2.31 -17.43 11.89
N GLY A 146 2.20 -16.30 11.21
CA GLY A 146 2.86 -15.04 11.57
C GLY A 146 4.21 -14.82 10.87
N PRO A 147 4.94 -13.74 11.23
CA PRO A 147 6.17 -13.35 10.53
C PRO A 147 7.22 -14.47 10.54
N GLY A 148 7.74 -14.82 9.35
CA GLY A 148 8.78 -15.83 9.18
C GLY A 148 8.29 -17.30 9.20
N VAL A 149 6.98 -17.53 9.34
CA VAL A 149 6.39 -18.87 9.26
C VAL A 149 5.86 -19.11 7.84
N ARG A 150 6.04 -20.32 7.32
CA ARG A 150 5.49 -20.68 6.00
C ARG A 150 3.96 -20.60 6.04
N PRO A 151 3.31 -20.09 4.96
CA PRO A 151 1.86 -20.10 4.85
C PRO A 151 1.28 -21.51 5.04
N TYR A 152 0.10 -21.57 5.66
CA TYR A 152 -0.59 -22.79 6.00
C TYR A 152 -1.67 -23.07 4.95
N TYR A 153 -1.31 -23.79 3.88
CA TYR A 153 -2.25 -24.22 2.85
C TYR A 153 -2.80 -25.60 3.21
N CYS A 154 -4.05 -25.64 3.65
CA CYS A 154 -4.62 -26.84 4.25
C CYS A 154 -6.14 -26.91 4.08
N PHE A 155 -6.67 -28.06 4.46
CA PHE A 155 -8.09 -28.27 4.71
C PHE A 155 -8.27 -28.81 6.13
N GLN A 156 -9.13 -28.14 6.90
CA GLN A 156 -9.50 -28.55 8.24
C GLN A 156 -11.01 -28.78 8.28
N ALA A 157 -11.43 -29.92 8.84
CA ALA A 157 -12.83 -30.27 9.00
C ALA A 157 -13.14 -30.53 10.49
N LEU A 158 -14.14 -29.84 11.01
CA LEU A 158 -14.57 -29.88 12.41
C LEU A 158 -15.95 -30.56 12.53
N GLY A 159 -16.11 -31.32 13.61
CA GLY A 159 -17.36 -31.99 13.98
C GLY A 159 -17.63 -33.30 13.25
N ALA A 160 -18.88 -33.54 12.81
CA ALA A 160 -19.32 -34.83 12.28
C ALA A 160 -18.89 -35.04 10.82
N VAL A 161 -17.59 -35.30 10.61
CA VAL A 161 -16.93 -35.23 9.29
C VAL A 161 -16.56 -36.59 8.70
N ASP A 162 -17.13 -37.70 9.19
CA ASP A 162 -16.75 -39.06 8.76
C ASP A 162 -16.87 -39.27 7.25
N VAL A 163 -17.96 -38.82 6.64
CA VAL A 163 -18.19 -38.91 5.18
C VAL A 163 -17.18 -38.05 4.43
N ILE A 164 -16.93 -36.85 4.93
CA ILE A 164 -15.96 -35.92 4.34
C ILE A 164 -14.55 -36.50 4.40
N ARG A 165 -14.15 -37.10 5.54
CA ARG A 165 -12.86 -37.75 5.69
C ARG A 165 -12.70 -38.89 4.68
N LYS A 166 -13.72 -39.73 4.50
CA LYS A 166 -13.69 -40.80 3.48
C LYS A 166 -13.62 -40.27 2.05
N LEU A 167 -14.23 -39.13 1.77
CA LEU A 167 -14.20 -38.51 0.44
C LEU A 167 -12.78 -38.09 0.03
N ILE A 168 -11.90 -37.80 1.00
CA ILE A 168 -10.59 -37.21 0.75
C ILE A 168 -9.41 -38.01 1.33
N SER A 169 -9.65 -39.15 1.98
CA SER A 169 -8.61 -39.84 2.78
C SER A 169 -7.46 -40.41 1.97
N ASP A 170 -7.71 -40.75 0.71
CA ASP A 170 -6.76 -41.51 -0.12
C ASP A 170 -6.02 -40.62 -1.13
N GLU A 171 -6.27 -39.31 -1.10
CA GLU A 171 -5.76 -38.37 -2.10
C GLU A 171 -4.90 -37.27 -1.47
N LEU A 172 -3.77 -36.97 -2.11
CA LEU A 172 -2.95 -35.82 -1.74
C LEU A 172 -3.51 -34.56 -2.44
N ILE A 173 -4.37 -33.84 -1.73
CA ILE A 173 -4.93 -32.58 -2.24
C ILE A 173 -3.88 -31.47 -2.16
N ARG A 174 -3.55 -30.88 -3.32
CA ARG A 174 -2.56 -29.80 -3.46
C ARG A 174 -3.22 -28.42 -3.37
N PHE A 175 -3.55 -27.99 -2.15
CA PHE A 175 -4.20 -26.70 -1.88
C PHE A 175 -3.36 -25.50 -2.36
N GLU A 176 -2.04 -25.63 -2.42
CA GLU A 176 -1.15 -24.59 -2.92
C GLU A 176 -1.31 -24.29 -4.43
N ARG A 177 -2.00 -25.17 -5.16
CA ARG A 177 -2.27 -25.03 -6.61
C ARG A 177 -3.69 -24.59 -6.91
N MET A 178 -4.58 -24.57 -5.93
CA MET A 178 -5.97 -24.16 -6.13
C MET A 178 -6.08 -22.64 -6.17
N SER A 179 -6.81 -22.14 -7.17
CA SER A 179 -7.34 -20.78 -7.13
C SER A 179 -8.38 -20.63 -6.01
N LEU A 180 -8.65 -19.38 -5.62
CA LEU A 180 -9.66 -19.08 -4.61
C LEU A 180 -11.06 -19.57 -5.02
N GLN A 181 -11.39 -19.51 -6.31
CA GLN A 181 -12.67 -19.97 -6.83
C GLN A 181 -12.79 -21.51 -6.76
N GLU A 182 -11.72 -22.24 -7.12
CA GLU A 182 -11.67 -23.69 -6.97
C GLU A 182 -11.76 -24.11 -5.51
N ALA A 183 -11.05 -23.40 -4.62
CA ALA A 183 -11.13 -23.63 -3.18
C ALA A 183 -12.54 -23.40 -2.64
N LEU A 184 -13.24 -22.36 -3.11
CA LEU A 184 -14.63 -22.07 -2.71
C LEU A 184 -15.57 -23.19 -3.18
N THR A 185 -15.41 -23.60 -4.43
CA THR A 185 -16.21 -24.69 -5.03
C THR A 185 -15.98 -26.00 -4.30
N PHE A 186 -14.71 -26.34 -4.04
CA PHE A 186 -14.30 -27.51 -3.27
C PHE A 186 -14.92 -27.49 -1.86
N THR A 187 -14.84 -26.35 -1.16
CA THR A 187 -15.37 -26.20 0.19
C THR A 187 -16.90 -26.37 0.21
N LEU A 188 -17.60 -25.73 -0.71
CA LEU A 188 -19.06 -25.81 -0.84
C LEU A 188 -19.53 -27.21 -1.22
N PHE A 189 -18.84 -27.87 -2.14
CA PHE A 189 -19.13 -29.26 -2.49
C PHE A 189 -18.95 -30.17 -1.27
N THR A 190 -17.81 -30.06 -0.59
CA THR A 190 -17.44 -30.92 0.53
C THR A 190 -18.40 -30.78 1.71
N ILE A 191 -18.77 -29.54 2.09
CA ILE A 191 -19.73 -29.33 3.18
C ILE A 191 -21.12 -29.83 2.80
N SER A 192 -21.51 -29.70 1.54
CA SER A 192 -22.80 -30.17 1.04
C SER A 192 -22.93 -31.69 1.06
N VAL A 193 -21.83 -32.40 0.78
CA VAL A 193 -21.74 -33.86 1.02
C VAL A 193 -21.92 -34.18 2.49
N GLY A 194 -21.31 -33.39 3.36
CA GLY A 194 -21.42 -33.54 4.80
C GLY A 194 -22.80 -33.24 5.38
N CYS A 195 -23.61 -32.37 4.80
CA CYS A 195 -24.88 -31.95 5.40
C CYS A 195 -26.13 -32.37 4.61
N LYS A 196 -26.14 -32.26 3.27
CA LYS A 196 -27.35 -32.49 2.44
C LYS A 196 -27.54 -33.95 2.08
N TYR A 197 -26.44 -34.70 1.95
CA TYR A 197 -26.45 -36.07 1.45
C TYR A 197 -26.30 -37.12 2.56
N LEU A 198 -26.27 -36.72 3.84
CA LEU A 198 -26.26 -37.66 4.98
C LEU A 198 -27.45 -38.62 4.96
N LYS A 199 -28.62 -38.14 4.54
CA LYS A 199 -29.85 -38.93 4.41
C LYS A 199 -29.75 -40.16 3.49
N TRP A 200 -28.68 -40.27 2.69
CA TRP A 200 -28.42 -41.42 1.83
C TRP A 200 -27.61 -42.52 2.53
N PHE A 201 -27.18 -42.29 3.77
CA PHE A 201 -26.40 -43.24 4.55
C PHE A 201 -27.23 -43.73 5.75
N ASP A 202 -27.60 -45.01 5.75
CA ASP A 202 -28.43 -45.64 6.81
C ASP A 202 -27.87 -45.51 8.24
N ARG A 203 -26.56 -45.22 8.35
CA ARG A 203 -25.86 -45.13 9.63
C ARG A 203 -25.69 -43.70 10.16
N LEU A 204 -26.01 -42.67 9.37
CA LEU A 204 -25.67 -41.28 9.71
C LEU A 204 -26.94 -40.43 9.85
N PRO A 205 -27.21 -39.89 11.04
CA PRO A 205 -28.40 -39.09 11.30
C PRO A 205 -28.20 -37.69 10.70
N GLU A 206 -29.29 -37.02 10.35
CA GLU A 206 -29.28 -35.66 9.78
C GLU A 206 -29.01 -34.57 10.84
N VAL A 207 -27.94 -34.73 11.62
CA VAL A 207 -27.53 -33.81 12.70
C VAL A 207 -26.99 -32.47 12.19
N SER A 208 -26.76 -32.35 10.89
CA SER A 208 -26.23 -31.18 10.19
C SER A 208 -27.17 -30.80 9.05
N GLY A 209 -27.35 -29.49 8.79
CA GLY A 209 -28.31 -29.04 7.78
C GLY A 209 -28.55 -27.52 7.75
N GLY A 210 -29.61 -27.11 7.05
CA GLY A 210 -29.93 -25.69 6.83
C GLY A 210 -28.99 -25.00 5.82
N PRO A 211 -29.08 -23.66 5.69
CA PRO A 211 -28.19 -22.88 4.84
C PRO A 211 -26.72 -23.02 5.21
N ILE A 212 -25.87 -22.93 4.19
CA ILE A 212 -24.41 -22.89 4.36
C ILE A 212 -23.96 -21.44 4.43
N TYR A 213 -23.24 -21.11 5.49
CA TYR A 213 -22.63 -19.81 5.72
C TYR A 213 -21.15 -19.87 5.36
N VAL A 214 -20.69 -18.97 4.51
CA VAL A 214 -19.30 -18.91 4.05
C VAL A 214 -18.70 -17.54 4.34
N ALA A 215 -17.47 -17.52 4.84
CA ALA A 215 -16.63 -16.33 4.89
C ALA A 215 -15.37 -16.55 4.06
N VAL A 216 -15.06 -15.60 3.17
CA VAL A 216 -13.83 -15.57 2.38
C VAL A 216 -12.95 -14.45 2.89
N ILE A 217 -11.77 -14.80 3.40
CA ILE A 217 -10.75 -13.90 3.93
C ILE A 217 -9.62 -13.74 2.91
N MET A 218 -9.38 -12.52 2.46
CA MET A 218 -8.35 -12.17 1.49
C MET A 218 -7.08 -11.65 2.18
N PRO A 219 -5.89 -11.85 1.60
CA PRO A 219 -4.70 -11.07 1.94
C PRO A 219 -5.04 -9.57 1.88
N GLY A 220 -4.66 -8.81 2.92
CA GLY A 220 -5.05 -7.40 3.08
C GLY A 220 -6.25 -7.16 4.00
N GLY A 221 -6.83 -8.20 4.60
CA GLY A 221 -7.80 -8.08 5.71
C GLY A 221 -9.26 -7.90 5.28
N GLY A 222 -9.55 -8.02 3.98
CA GLY A 222 -10.93 -8.05 3.49
C GLY A 222 -11.61 -9.38 3.82
N ILE A 223 -12.79 -9.34 4.46
CA ILE A 223 -13.64 -10.52 4.70
C ILE A 223 -14.98 -10.31 4.01
N ARG A 224 -15.42 -11.28 3.20
CA ARG A 224 -16.73 -11.28 2.54
C ARG A 224 -17.56 -12.49 2.98
N GLY A 225 -18.81 -12.23 3.36
CA GLY A 225 -19.76 -13.26 3.78
C GLY A 225 -20.76 -13.61 2.69
N PHE A 226 -21.08 -14.89 2.59
CA PHE A 226 -22.10 -15.43 1.68
C PHE A 226 -22.98 -16.41 2.44
N LYS A 227 -24.28 -16.42 2.12
CA LYS A 227 -25.23 -17.42 2.58
C LYS A 227 -25.78 -18.16 1.37
N PHE A 228 -25.78 -19.48 1.46
CA PHE A 228 -26.31 -20.38 0.45
C PHE A 228 -27.52 -21.11 1.05
N PRO A 229 -28.77 -20.65 0.76
CA PRO A 229 -29.99 -21.27 1.29
C PRO A 229 -30.11 -22.74 0.90
N GLU A 230 -29.69 -23.05 -0.33
CA GLU A 230 -29.63 -24.39 -0.86
C GLU A 230 -28.45 -24.45 -1.83
N TYR A 231 -27.30 -24.97 -1.39
CA TYR A 231 -26.23 -25.27 -2.35
C TYR A 231 -26.66 -26.49 -3.16
N ASP A 232 -26.95 -26.26 -4.43
CA ASP A 232 -27.08 -27.30 -5.44
C ASP A 232 -25.94 -27.11 -6.45
N PRO A 233 -24.96 -28.04 -6.51
CA PRO A 233 -23.88 -27.94 -7.47
C PRO A 233 -24.37 -27.91 -8.94
N ALA A 234 -25.62 -28.33 -9.21
CA ALA A 234 -26.23 -28.30 -10.53
C ALA A 234 -26.98 -26.99 -10.86
N VAL A 235 -27.22 -26.09 -9.90
CA VAL A 235 -27.95 -24.83 -10.12
C VAL A 235 -27.06 -23.63 -9.73
N PRO A 236 -26.38 -23.00 -10.70
CA PRO A 236 -25.51 -21.85 -10.45
C PRO A 236 -26.35 -20.58 -10.26
N GLY A 237 -26.96 -20.43 -9.08
CA GLY A 237 -27.76 -19.24 -8.77
C GLY A 237 -28.41 -19.31 -7.40
N GLY A 238 -27.67 -18.91 -6.35
CA GLY A 238 -28.25 -18.88 -5.00
C GLY A 238 -27.41 -18.24 -3.91
N ALA A 239 -26.21 -17.72 -4.20
CA ALA A 239 -25.42 -17.02 -3.19
C ALA A 239 -26.07 -15.67 -2.86
N ILE A 240 -26.58 -15.53 -1.64
CA ILE A 240 -27.07 -14.26 -1.13
C ILE A 240 -25.91 -13.60 -0.38
N PRO A 241 -25.56 -12.33 -0.66
CA PRO A 241 -24.63 -11.58 0.18
C PRO A 241 -25.10 -11.64 1.62
N TRP A 242 -24.20 -12.06 2.52
CA TRP A 242 -24.52 -12.17 3.93
C TRP A 242 -23.55 -11.30 4.71
N GLN A 243 -24.11 -10.35 5.46
CA GLN A 243 -23.34 -9.59 6.41
C GLN A 243 -22.99 -10.52 7.58
N ILE A 244 -21.72 -10.90 7.67
CA ILE A 244 -21.22 -11.74 8.74
C ILE A 244 -21.53 -11.02 10.07
N PRO A 245 -22.23 -11.67 11.02
CA PRO A 245 -22.65 -11.07 12.26
C PRO A 245 -21.48 -10.38 12.97
N ASP A 246 -21.62 -9.07 13.10
CA ASP A 246 -20.84 -8.24 14.02
C ASP A 246 -21.74 -8.09 15.25
N ILE A 247 -21.58 -8.96 16.25
CA ILE A 247 -22.40 -8.96 17.45
C ILE A 247 -21.78 -7.95 18.42
N THR A 248 -21.86 -6.67 18.08
CA THR A 248 -21.63 -5.62 19.07
C THR A 248 -22.77 -5.70 20.09
N LEU A 249 -22.42 -5.98 21.36
CA LEU A 249 -23.32 -5.84 22.50
C LEU A 249 -24.06 -4.49 22.42
N GLN A 250 -25.37 -4.53 22.15
CA GLN A 250 -26.27 -3.41 22.44
C GLN A 250 -26.39 -3.27 23.96
N ASN A 251 -25.37 -2.71 24.61
CA ASN A 251 -25.50 -2.22 25.96
C ASN A 251 -26.09 -0.82 25.89
N GLY A 252 -27.38 -0.73 26.24
CA GLY A 252 -28.05 0.53 26.47
C GLY A 252 -27.45 1.26 27.67
N SER A 253 -27.15 2.54 27.47
CA SER A 253 -27.33 3.56 28.51
C SER A 253 -27.58 4.89 27.82
N ALA A 254 -28.84 5.30 27.80
CA ALA A 254 -29.22 6.67 27.54
C ALA A 254 -28.54 7.57 28.58
N SER A 255 -27.68 8.49 28.13
CA SER A 255 -27.37 9.70 28.89
C SER A 255 -28.27 10.80 28.37
N ALA A 256 -28.95 11.46 29.30
CA ALA A 256 -29.89 12.53 29.04
C ALA A 256 -29.15 13.81 28.62
N GLY A 257 -29.69 14.51 27.63
CA GLY A 257 -29.46 15.93 27.40
C GLY A 257 -28.43 16.28 26.33
N GLY A 258 -28.87 16.30 25.07
CA GLY A 258 -28.13 16.91 23.95
C GLY A 258 -28.28 16.11 22.67
N THR A 259 -29.19 16.56 21.78
CA THR A 259 -29.42 16.07 20.40
C THR A 259 -28.71 14.76 20.03
N CYS A 260 -29.32 13.62 20.40
CA CYS A 260 -28.84 12.32 19.96
C CYS A 260 -28.84 12.24 18.44
N GLY A 261 -27.70 11.85 17.87
CA GLY A 261 -27.54 11.57 16.45
C GLY A 261 -28.62 10.62 15.95
N ARG A 262 -29.10 10.85 14.73
CA ARG A 262 -30.09 9.99 14.09
C ARG A 262 -29.36 8.77 13.53
N GLU A 263 -29.55 7.63 14.16
CA GLU A 263 -29.11 6.33 13.63
C GLU A 263 -30.09 5.88 12.53
N ILE A 264 -29.59 5.67 11.31
CA ILE A 264 -30.38 5.07 10.21
C ILE A 264 -29.55 3.96 9.59
N GLY A 265 -30.03 2.71 9.69
CA GLY A 265 -29.35 1.55 9.10
C GLY A 265 -27.93 1.33 9.63
N GLY A 266 -27.69 1.59 10.92
CA GLY A 266 -26.37 1.44 11.56
C GLY A 266 -25.39 2.59 11.31
N ASN A 267 -25.82 3.67 10.68
CA ASN A 267 -25.00 4.87 10.46
C ASN A 267 -25.50 6.04 11.31
N ILE A 268 -24.59 6.77 11.94
CA ILE A 268 -24.88 8.01 12.68
C ILE A 268 -24.76 9.18 11.71
N TYR A 269 -25.85 9.89 11.46
CA TYR A 269 -25.88 11.05 10.55
C TYR A 269 -25.98 12.38 11.32
N ALA A 270 -25.50 13.45 10.67
CA ALA A 270 -25.70 14.85 11.07
C ALA A 270 -25.29 15.17 12.52
N SER A 271 -24.26 14.48 13.02
CA SER A 271 -23.78 14.61 14.40
C SER A 271 -22.42 15.29 14.42
N LYS A 272 -22.28 16.30 15.29
CA LYS A 272 -21.00 16.92 15.58
C LYS A 272 -20.37 16.19 16.74
N ILE A 273 -19.17 15.63 16.55
CA ILE A 273 -18.42 14.97 17.62
C ILE A 273 -17.16 15.78 17.87
N ARG A 274 -16.98 16.27 19.10
CA ARG A 274 -15.87 17.14 19.49
C ARG A 274 -15.23 16.62 20.76
N SER A 275 -13.90 16.63 20.81
CA SER A 275 -13.12 16.32 22.01
C SER A 275 -12.91 17.57 22.90
N GLY A 276 -12.39 17.36 24.10
CA GLY A 276 -12.06 18.46 25.04
C GLY A 276 -13.21 18.81 25.96
N GLU A 277 -12.90 19.60 26.99
CA GLU A 277 -13.89 20.11 27.94
C GLU A 277 -14.81 21.14 27.28
N GLU A 278 -15.95 21.41 27.92
CA GLU A 278 -16.85 22.48 27.46
C GLU A 278 -16.10 23.82 27.42
N GLY A 279 -16.14 24.50 26.27
CA GLY A 279 -15.42 25.75 26.05
C GLY A 279 -13.94 25.62 25.70
N ALA A 280 -13.39 24.39 25.55
CA ALA A 280 -12.01 24.20 25.13
C ALA A 280 -11.71 24.87 23.79
N THR A 281 -10.58 25.58 23.71
CA THR A 281 -10.07 26.21 22.48
C THR A 281 -9.14 25.29 21.69
N THR A 282 -8.80 24.13 22.23
CA THR A 282 -7.94 23.11 21.59
C THR A 282 -8.69 21.79 21.59
N TYR A 283 -8.98 21.25 20.40
CA TYR A 283 -9.80 20.06 20.23
C TYR A 283 -9.67 19.43 18.84
N THR A 284 -10.13 18.20 18.71
CA THR A 284 -10.39 17.53 17.43
C THR A 284 -11.90 17.40 17.24
N GLU A 285 -12.36 17.60 16.01
CA GLU A 285 -13.78 17.65 15.66
C GLU A 285 -14.08 16.85 14.39
N LEU A 286 -15.12 16.03 14.44
CA LEU A 286 -15.82 15.50 13.27
C LEU A 286 -17.03 16.40 13.02
N GLY A 287 -16.99 17.14 11.91
CA GLY A 287 -18.06 18.03 11.51
C GLY A 287 -19.35 17.29 11.17
N ALA A 288 -20.49 17.97 11.30
CA ALA A 288 -21.81 17.36 11.15
C ALA A 288 -22.30 17.35 9.70
N GLY A 289 -21.77 18.22 8.83
CA GLY A 289 -22.16 18.34 7.43
C GLY A 289 -21.28 17.55 6.47
N GLY A 290 -21.82 17.17 5.32
CA GLY A 290 -21.03 16.58 4.21
C GLY A 290 -19.97 17.53 3.62
N SER A 291 -20.04 18.81 3.99
CA SER A 291 -19.07 19.85 3.67
C SER A 291 -18.11 20.17 4.82
N ASP A 292 -18.22 19.52 5.97
CA ASP A 292 -17.37 19.83 7.12
C ASP A 292 -16.19 18.84 7.20
N PRO A 293 -14.95 19.31 7.33
CA PRO A 293 -13.81 18.42 7.47
C PRO A 293 -13.71 17.81 8.87
N LEU A 294 -12.93 16.74 8.99
CA LEU A 294 -12.29 16.44 10.26
C LEU A 294 -11.28 17.56 10.53
N THR A 295 -11.44 18.25 11.65
CA THR A 295 -10.67 19.44 12.01
C THR A 295 -9.89 19.21 13.29
N VAL A 296 -8.63 19.66 13.32
CA VAL A 296 -7.85 19.83 14.55
C VAL A 296 -7.70 21.34 14.78
N VAL A 297 -8.04 21.78 15.99
CA VAL A 297 -7.97 23.18 16.44
C VAL A 297 -7.00 23.28 17.60
N GLU A 298 -6.13 24.29 17.57
CA GLU A 298 -5.22 24.66 18.65
C GLU A 298 -5.42 26.14 18.98
N ASN A 299 -5.72 26.46 20.25
CA ASN A 299 -5.90 27.83 20.74
C ASN A 299 -6.89 28.67 19.88
N GLY A 300 -7.98 28.04 19.44
CA GLY A 300 -9.04 28.66 18.64
C GLY A 300 -8.71 28.80 17.15
N LYS A 301 -7.55 28.30 16.70
CA LYS A 301 -7.09 28.38 15.32
C LYS A 301 -7.00 26.98 14.70
N THR A 302 -7.35 26.86 13.43
CA THR A 302 -7.21 25.59 12.71
C THR A 302 -5.74 25.22 12.60
N ALA A 303 -5.41 23.96 12.91
CA ALA A 303 -4.09 23.37 12.76
C ALA A 303 -4.06 22.34 11.61
N LEU A 304 -5.14 21.58 11.43
CA LEU A 304 -5.25 20.54 10.40
C LEU A 304 -6.72 20.40 9.95
N ASN A 305 -6.92 20.22 8.64
CA ASN A 305 -8.21 19.77 8.07
C ASN A 305 -8.01 18.52 7.21
N VAL A 306 -8.97 17.59 7.28
CA VAL A 306 -9.10 16.47 6.35
C VAL A 306 -10.50 16.51 5.75
N TRP A 307 -10.60 16.78 4.46
CA TRP A 307 -11.88 16.90 3.75
C TRP A 307 -12.17 15.66 2.93
N ALA A 308 -13.46 15.36 2.78
CA ALA A 308 -13.96 14.39 1.80
C ALA A 308 -14.26 15.03 0.43
N SER A 309 -14.43 16.36 0.36
CA SER A 309 -14.68 17.09 -0.88
C SER A 309 -13.41 17.19 -1.74
N GLY A 310 -13.58 17.44 -3.04
CA GLY A 310 -12.45 17.60 -3.97
C GLY A 310 -11.63 16.32 -4.22
N GLY A 311 -12.23 15.14 -4.02
CA GLY A 311 -11.55 13.84 -4.14
C GLY A 311 -10.77 13.42 -2.89
N GLY A 312 -10.91 14.16 -1.79
CA GLY A 312 -10.19 13.96 -0.53
C GLY A 312 -8.95 14.84 -0.44
N LEU A 313 -8.82 15.68 0.59
CA LEU A 313 -7.63 16.53 0.75
C LEU A 313 -7.25 16.73 2.22
N VAL A 314 -5.96 16.92 2.47
CA VAL A 314 -5.40 17.21 3.79
C VAL A 314 -4.72 18.57 3.75
N GLN A 315 -4.99 19.44 4.73
CA GLN A 315 -4.44 20.79 4.81
C GLN A 315 -3.81 21.03 6.18
N TRP A 316 -2.60 21.58 6.18
CA TRP A 316 -1.87 21.98 7.38
C TRP A 316 -1.83 23.50 7.50
N TYR A 317 -1.99 23.96 8.73
CA TYR A 317 -2.00 25.36 9.10
C TYR A 317 -0.92 25.64 10.14
N ASP A 318 -0.28 26.80 10.02
CA ASP A 318 0.55 27.35 11.08
C ASP A 318 -0.36 28.17 12.00
N THR A 319 -0.52 27.72 13.25
CA THR A 319 -1.40 28.33 14.26
C THR A 319 -0.83 29.63 14.83
N VAL A 320 0.47 29.91 14.67
CA VAL A 320 1.04 31.21 15.01
C VAL A 320 0.61 32.22 13.95
N LEU A 321 0.85 31.90 12.68
CA LEU A 321 0.50 32.75 11.53
C LEU A 321 -1.01 32.76 11.21
N ASN A 322 -1.76 31.81 11.76
CA ASN A 322 -3.16 31.57 11.45
C ASN A 322 -3.44 31.45 9.93
N ASN A 323 -2.60 30.70 9.23
CA ASN A 323 -2.65 30.57 7.77
C ASN A 323 -2.32 29.15 7.34
N MET A 324 -2.90 28.69 6.23
CA MET A 324 -2.49 27.43 5.62
C MET A 324 -1.03 27.54 5.18
N VAL A 325 -0.28 26.45 5.34
CA VAL A 325 1.12 26.36 4.90
C VAL A 325 1.35 25.24 3.90
N GLY A 326 0.43 24.28 3.81
CA GLY A 326 0.49 23.25 2.79
C GLY A 326 -0.74 22.37 2.73
N GLN A 327 -0.81 21.59 1.65
CA GLN A 327 -1.88 20.63 1.43
C GLN A 327 -1.41 19.44 0.59
N ILE A 328 -2.10 18.31 0.74
CA ILE A 328 -2.00 17.12 -0.10
C ILE A 328 -3.38 16.89 -0.70
N LEU A 329 -3.44 16.80 -2.04
CA LEU A 329 -4.69 16.68 -2.78
C LEU A 329 -4.51 15.90 -4.08
N PRO A 330 -5.57 15.25 -4.60
CA PRO A 330 -5.63 14.75 -5.96
C PRO A 330 -5.33 15.85 -6.97
N THR A 331 -4.73 15.48 -8.09
CA THR A 331 -4.51 16.40 -9.20
C THR A 331 -4.77 15.71 -10.54
N GLU A 332 -5.49 16.41 -11.41
CA GLU A 332 -5.70 16.01 -12.82
C GLU A 332 -4.88 16.88 -13.77
N ALA A 333 -4.39 18.03 -13.30
CA ALA A 333 -4.05 19.14 -14.18
C ALA A 333 -2.61 19.14 -14.70
N TYR A 334 -1.67 18.43 -14.04
CA TYR A 334 -0.25 18.55 -14.38
C TYR A 334 0.34 17.35 -15.14
N PHE A 335 -0.24 16.15 -15.07
CA PHE A 335 0.37 14.93 -15.60
C PHE A 335 -0.61 13.90 -16.20
N GLY A 336 -1.87 14.29 -16.46
CA GLY A 336 -2.95 13.37 -16.87
C GLY A 336 -3.92 13.05 -15.73
N SER A 337 -4.93 12.21 -15.99
CA SER A 337 -5.97 11.88 -15.01
C SER A 337 -5.45 10.90 -13.94
N GLY A 338 -5.47 11.31 -12.67
CA GLY A 338 -5.32 10.41 -11.50
C GLY A 338 -4.05 10.53 -10.64
N GLY A 339 -3.50 11.74 -10.43
CA GLY A 339 -2.28 11.94 -9.61
C GLY A 339 -2.50 12.46 -8.19
N LEU A 340 -1.41 12.54 -7.40
CA LEU A 340 -1.37 13.16 -6.07
C LEU A 340 -0.38 14.34 -6.08
N LYS A 341 -0.77 15.48 -5.50
CA LYS A 341 0.06 16.67 -5.39
C LYS A 341 0.33 17.02 -3.93
N ILE A 342 1.60 17.21 -3.59
CA ILE A 342 2.02 17.88 -2.35
C ILE A 342 2.29 19.34 -2.70
N HIS A 343 1.57 20.28 -2.05
CA HIS A 343 1.61 21.68 -2.41
C HIS A 343 1.75 22.57 -1.16
N ALA A 344 2.91 23.18 -0.99
CA ALA A 344 3.11 24.24 0.00
C ALA A 344 2.49 25.54 -0.55
N ARG A 345 1.37 26.00 0.03
CA ARG A 345 0.68 27.24 -0.34
C ARG A 345 -0.11 27.79 0.84
N ASN A 346 -0.44 29.07 0.80
CA ASN A 346 -1.32 29.71 1.77
C ASN A 346 -2.79 29.76 1.32
N ASN A 347 -3.65 30.33 2.18
CA ASN A 347 -5.09 30.47 1.93
C ASN A 347 -5.40 31.29 0.66
N THR A 348 -4.56 32.26 0.31
CA THR A 348 -4.71 33.10 -0.91
C THR A 348 -4.17 32.41 -2.17
N GLY A 349 -3.54 31.23 -2.04
CA GLY A 349 -3.00 30.46 -3.15
C GLY A 349 -1.58 30.82 -3.58
N THR A 350 -0.89 31.65 -2.82
CA THR A 350 0.53 31.92 -3.00
C THR A 350 1.35 30.70 -2.59
N THR A 351 2.20 30.22 -3.49
CA THR A 351 3.15 29.12 -3.24
C THR A 351 4.13 29.48 -2.13
N LYS A 352 4.46 28.49 -1.30
CA LYS A 352 5.44 28.58 -0.21
C LYS A 352 6.56 27.56 -0.44
N ASN A 353 7.63 27.68 0.33
CA ASN A 353 8.73 26.71 0.28
C ASN A 353 8.30 25.38 0.91
N ILE A 354 8.73 24.27 0.30
CA ILE A 354 8.63 22.93 0.89
C ILE A 354 10.02 22.46 1.31
N ALA A 355 10.12 21.87 2.49
CA ALA A 355 11.34 21.21 2.96
C ALA A 355 11.05 19.71 3.13
N ILE A 356 11.82 18.87 2.44
CA ILE A 356 11.82 17.42 2.62
C ILE A 356 13.18 17.08 3.21
N VAL A 357 13.17 16.58 4.44
CA VAL A 357 14.40 16.35 5.22
C VAL A 357 14.37 14.92 5.75
N GLY A 358 15.46 14.20 5.54
CA GLY A 358 15.69 12.86 6.07
C GLY A 358 17.14 12.46 5.82
N ASP A 359 17.61 11.40 6.47
CA ASP A 359 18.97 10.87 6.26
C ASP A 359 19.17 10.36 4.84
N THR A 360 18.10 9.85 4.22
CA THR A 360 18.06 9.44 2.82
C THR A 360 16.66 9.69 2.25
N ILE A 361 16.61 10.26 1.05
CA ILE A 361 15.37 10.51 0.31
C ILE A 361 15.47 9.77 -1.03
N TYR A 362 14.53 8.86 -1.28
CA TYR A 362 14.41 8.17 -2.56
C TYR A 362 13.33 8.85 -3.41
N LEU A 363 13.71 9.28 -4.62
CA LEU A 363 12.80 9.72 -5.66
C LEU A 363 12.89 8.71 -6.81
N ASP A 364 11.91 7.83 -6.89
CA ASP A 364 11.90 6.70 -7.84
C ASP A 364 10.73 6.84 -8.82
N SER A 365 11.01 6.59 -10.10
CA SER A 365 10.06 6.75 -11.20
C SER A 365 10.47 5.86 -12.38
N ASP A 366 9.51 5.09 -12.90
CA ASP A 366 9.71 4.24 -14.08
C ASP A 366 9.91 5.05 -15.38
N THR A 367 9.56 6.34 -15.37
CA THR A 367 9.55 7.20 -16.56
C THR A 367 10.50 8.37 -16.44
N GLU A 368 10.23 9.30 -15.52
CA GLU A 368 10.99 10.54 -15.36
C GLU A 368 10.85 11.13 -13.94
N VAL A 369 11.92 11.75 -13.45
CA VAL A 369 11.87 12.73 -12.35
C VAL A 369 12.15 14.10 -12.96
N ASN A 370 11.10 14.94 -13.05
CA ASN A 370 11.17 16.25 -13.69
C ASN A 370 11.41 17.36 -12.65
N VAL A 371 12.49 18.11 -12.79
CA VAL A 371 12.80 19.29 -11.97
C VAL A 371 12.68 20.54 -12.84
N GLN A 372 11.65 21.34 -12.59
CA GLN A 372 11.49 22.64 -13.25
C GLN A 372 12.29 23.73 -12.53
N GLY A 373 13.00 24.56 -13.29
CA GLY A 373 13.91 25.58 -12.76
C GLY A 373 15.33 25.04 -12.53
N ASN A 374 16.02 25.58 -11.52
CA ASN A 374 17.42 25.23 -11.24
C ASN A 374 17.53 24.11 -10.20
N LEU A 375 18.34 23.07 -10.50
CA LEU A 375 18.76 22.06 -9.53
C LEU A 375 20.11 22.44 -8.92
N PHE A 376 20.16 22.60 -7.60
CA PHE A 376 21.41 22.82 -6.87
C PHE A 376 21.74 21.58 -6.02
N VAL A 377 22.91 20.98 -6.26
CA VAL A 377 23.42 19.83 -5.51
C VAL A 377 24.67 20.27 -4.76
N SER A 378 24.61 20.32 -3.44
CA SER A 378 25.76 20.70 -2.58
C SER A 378 26.77 19.57 -2.39
N GLY A 379 26.38 18.33 -2.72
CA GLY A 379 27.21 17.14 -2.68
C GLY A 379 27.60 16.67 -4.08
N ARG A 380 27.72 15.35 -4.23
CA ARG A 380 28.05 14.68 -5.49
C ARG A 380 26.79 14.39 -6.31
N LEU A 381 26.86 14.58 -7.62
CA LEU A 381 25.86 14.11 -8.59
C LEU A 381 26.43 12.92 -9.36
N ASP A 382 25.91 11.73 -9.06
CA ASP A 382 26.25 10.49 -9.77
C ASP A 382 25.21 10.15 -10.83
N VAL A 383 25.66 9.80 -12.03
CA VAL A 383 24.80 9.39 -13.14
C VAL A 383 25.31 8.05 -13.67
N ILE A 384 24.44 7.04 -13.69
CA ILE A 384 24.76 5.67 -14.09
C ILE A 384 23.90 5.29 -15.31
N GLY A 385 24.50 4.58 -16.27
CA GLY A 385 23.80 3.99 -17.41
C GLY A 385 23.50 4.94 -18.58
N ARG A 386 23.49 6.27 -18.38
CA ARG A 386 23.25 7.28 -19.43
C ARG A 386 24.19 8.50 -19.28
N PRO A 387 24.46 9.26 -20.37
CA PRO A 387 25.32 10.44 -20.33
C PRO A 387 24.65 11.65 -19.62
N LYS A 388 25.48 12.53 -19.07
CA LYS A 388 25.09 13.90 -18.69
C LYS A 388 24.99 14.73 -19.96
N ASN A 389 23.77 15.03 -20.40
CA ASN A 389 23.55 15.76 -21.64
C ASN A 389 23.30 17.25 -21.40
N ALA A 390 23.85 18.08 -22.27
CA ALA A 390 23.32 19.40 -22.57
C ALA A 390 22.42 19.29 -23.81
N VAL A 391 21.24 19.88 -23.76
CA VAL A 391 20.27 19.85 -24.86
C VAL A 391 20.27 21.21 -25.56
N GLU A 392 20.27 21.18 -26.89
CA GLU A 392 20.20 22.35 -27.77
C GLU A 392 18.98 22.29 -28.67
N GLU A 393 18.43 23.46 -28.99
CA GLU A 393 17.46 23.64 -30.05
C GLU A 393 18.18 23.90 -31.37
N THR A 394 17.86 23.09 -32.38
CA THR A 394 18.44 23.14 -33.72
C THR A 394 17.35 23.16 -34.79
N SER A 395 17.73 23.37 -36.04
CA SER A 395 16.85 23.27 -37.21
C SER A 395 16.20 21.90 -37.37
N GLN A 396 16.76 20.84 -36.76
CA GLN A 396 16.22 19.47 -36.78
C GLN A 396 15.54 19.07 -35.46
N GLY A 397 15.29 20.03 -34.55
CA GLY A 397 14.67 19.81 -33.25
C GLY A 397 15.69 19.78 -32.11
N LEU A 398 15.32 19.11 -31.01
CA LEU A 398 16.16 19.04 -29.81
C LEU A 398 17.25 17.97 -29.98
N VAL A 399 18.50 18.38 -29.79
CA VAL A 399 19.67 17.49 -29.88
C VAL A 399 20.37 17.45 -28.53
N ALA A 400 20.74 16.26 -28.08
CA ALA A 400 21.45 16.04 -26.83
C ALA A 400 22.95 15.79 -27.10
N LEU A 401 23.80 16.61 -26.50
CA LEU A 401 25.25 16.47 -26.55
C LEU A 401 25.79 16.14 -25.16
N ALA A 402 26.72 15.18 -25.07
CA ALA A 402 27.36 14.87 -23.80
C ALA A 402 28.18 16.07 -23.30
N ALA A 403 27.91 16.52 -22.08
CA ALA A 403 28.59 17.66 -21.48
C ALA A 403 30.02 17.28 -21.07
N VAL A 404 30.98 18.13 -21.44
CA VAL A 404 32.37 18.02 -21.01
C VAL A 404 32.58 18.90 -19.77
N GLU A 405 33.23 18.36 -18.74
CA GLU A 405 33.61 19.15 -17.57
C GLU A 405 34.85 19.99 -17.91
N SER A 406 34.64 21.29 -18.05
CA SER A 406 35.69 22.26 -18.39
C SER A 406 35.44 23.58 -17.65
N PRO A 407 36.48 24.39 -17.36
CA PRO A 407 36.32 25.76 -16.90
C PRO A 407 35.46 26.63 -17.81
N GLU A 408 35.42 26.31 -19.10
CA GLU A 408 34.62 26.95 -20.14
C GLU A 408 33.50 26.01 -20.62
N VAL A 409 32.41 26.58 -21.12
CA VAL A 409 31.27 25.78 -21.62
C VAL A 409 31.55 25.36 -23.05
N LEU A 410 32.13 24.16 -23.22
CA LEU A 410 32.59 23.63 -24.49
C LEU A 410 31.78 22.42 -24.94
N TYR A 411 31.68 22.24 -26.26
CA TYR A 411 31.41 20.94 -26.88
C TYR A 411 32.67 20.37 -27.50
N MET A 412 32.70 19.04 -27.56
CA MET A 412 33.77 18.27 -28.17
C MET A 412 33.21 17.41 -29.29
N ASP A 413 33.79 17.49 -30.49
CA ASP A 413 33.49 16.59 -31.58
C ASP A 413 34.72 15.80 -32.05
N ARG A 414 34.46 14.59 -32.52
CA ARG A 414 35.42 13.66 -33.13
C ARG A 414 34.72 12.78 -34.18
N ALA A 415 33.62 13.20 -34.78
CA ALA A 415 32.78 12.30 -35.57
C ALA A 415 33.44 11.81 -36.87
N PRO A 416 33.02 10.64 -37.42
CA PRO A 416 32.35 9.54 -36.74
C PRO A 416 33.33 8.60 -36.01
N LYS A 417 34.65 8.72 -36.25
CA LYS A 417 35.69 7.84 -35.64
C LYS A 417 36.86 8.60 -35.04
N GLY A 418 36.92 9.92 -35.21
CA GLY A 418 38.01 10.78 -34.78
C GLY A 418 39.29 10.38 -35.48
N VAL A 419 39.18 9.97 -36.75
CA VAL A 419 40.29 9.55 -37.61
C VAL A 419 40.04 10.09 -39.00
N ALA A 420 41.03 10.80 -39.53
CA ALA A 420 41.06 11.29 -40.90
C ALA A 420 42.35 10.83 -41.59
N GLU A 421 42.42 10.97 -42.92
CA GLU A 421 43.50 10.47 -43.74
C GLU A 421 44.05 11.57 -44.63
N LEU A 422 45.36 11.81 -44.52
CA LEU A 422 46.10 12.66 -45.43
C LEU A 422 46.17 11.98 -46.80
N VAL A 423 45.90 12.74 -47.84
CA VAL A 423 46.15 12.38 -49.24
C VAL A 423 47.16 13.39 -49.78
N ASN A 424 48.34 12.91 -50.16
CA ASN A 424 49.46 13.74 -50.60
C ASN A 424 49.84 14.85 -49.59
N GLY A 425 49.79 14.53 -48.30
CA GLY A 425 50.18 15.43 -47.21
C GLY A 425 49.09 16.40 -46.74
N GLU A 426 47.85 16.31 -47.24
CA GLU A 426 46.74 17.20 -46.86
C GLU A 426 45.44 16.42 -46.57
N CYS A 427 44.67 16.88 -45.59
CA CYS A 427 43.33 16.38 -45.30
C CYS A 427 42.40 17.53 -44.92
N ARG A 428 41.23 17.59 -45.59
CA ARG A 428 40.11 18.44 -45.22
C ARG A 428 39.12 17.63 -44.39
N VAL A 429 38.69 18.19 -43.26
CA VAL A 429 37.64 17.62 -42.40
C VAL A 429 36.44 18.55 -42.43
N ASP A 430 35.36 18.11 -43.04
CA ASP A 430 34.07 18.81 -43.00
C ASP A 430 33.32 18.47 -41.70
N LEU A 431 32.74 19.47 -41.07
CA LEU A 431 32.02 19.35 -39.81
C LEU A 431 30.54 19.06 -40.04
N ASP A 432 29.91 18.36 -39.10
CA ASP A 432 28.48 18.10 -39.16
C ASP A 432 27.69 19.43 -39.08
N PRO A 433 26.84 19.75 -40.06
CA PRO A 433 26.01 20.96 -40.03
C PRO A 433 25.18 21.10 -38.75
N LEU A 434 24.72 19.99 -38.17
CA LEU A 434 23.94 20.00 -36.93
C LEU A 434 24.81 20.34 -35.71
N PHE A 435 26.07 19.90 -35.71
CA PHE A 435 27.04 20.28 -34.67
C PHE A 435 27.39 21.77 -34.75
N LEU A 436 27.54 22.31 -35.96
CA LEU A 436 27.79 23.74 -36.19
C LEU A 436 26.68 24.63 -35.61
N GLU A 437 25.43 24.18 -35.61
CA GLU A 437 24.32 24.92 -34.99
C GLU A 437 24.41 25.01 -33.45
N CYS A 438 25.20 24.15 -32.83
CA CYS A 438 25.35 24.03 -31.37
C CYS A 438 26.56 24.81 -30.81
N ILE A 439 27.46 25.28 -31.66
CA ILE A 439 28.70 25.96 -31.27
C ILE A 439 28.76 27.39 -31.81
N ILE A 440 29.64 28.21 -31.23
CA ILE A 440 29.95 29.54 -31.78
C ILE A 440 30.93 29.35 -32.95
N PRO A 441 30.74 30.04 -34.09
CA PRO A 441 31.69 30.03 -35.20
C PRO A 441 33.11 30.40 -34.76
N ASN A 442 34.11 29.88 -35.48
CA ASN A 442 35.50 30.21 -35.22
C ASN A 442 35.75 31.72 -35.37
N SER A 443 36.33 32.35 -34.36
CA SER A 443 36.75 33.76 -34.39
C SER A 443 37.98 33.99 -33.49
N GLU A 444 38.54 35.19 -33.49
CA GLU A 444 39.64 35.52 -32.56
C GLU A 444 39.20 35.43 -31.09
N GLU A 445 37.94 35.74 -30.78
CA GLU A 445 37.38 35.68 -29.42
C GLU A 445 36.95 34.27 -29.00
N THR A 446 36.54 33.43 -29.94
CA THR A 446 36.13 32.05 -29.70
C THR A 446 36.80 31.09 -30.67
N PRO A 447 38.14 30.95 -30.60
CA PRO A 447 38.86 30.11 -31.53
C PRO A 447 38.49 28.64 -31.31
N TRP A 448 38.27 27.94 -32.41
CA TRP A 448 38.15 26.50 -32.41
C TRP A 448 39.50 25.87 -32.10
N ASN A 449 39.54 24.96 -31.13
CA ASN A 449 40.77 24.27 -30.78
C ASN A 449 40.77 22.87 -31.39
N ILE A 450 41.67 22.64 -32.35
CA ILE A 450 41.79 21.37 -33.05
C ILE A 450 43.04 20.65 -32.54
N ILE A 451 42.84 19.46 -31.97
CA ILE A 451 43.92 18.62 -31.45
C ILE A 451 44.09 17.44 -32.38
N CYS A 452 45.26 17.32 -33.00
CA CYS A 452 45.58 16.21 -33.90
C CYS A 452 46.68 15.31 -33.34
N THR A 453 46.58 13.99 -33.59
CA THR A 453 47.60 13.00 -33.23
C THR A 453 47.91 12.11 -34.44
N PRO A 454 49.12 12.19 -35.01
CA PRO A 454 49.50 11.35 -36.15
C PRO A 454 49.52 9.87 -35.77
N LYS A 455 49.12 8.99 -36.70
CA LYS A 455 49.24 7.53 -36.58
C LYS A 455 50.37 6.99 -37.47
N GLY A 456 51.48 7.71 -37.48
CA GLY A 456 52.68 7.39 -38.25
C GLY A 456 53.82 8.37 -37.94
N PRO A 457 55.00 8.16 -38.53
CA PRO A 457 56.18 8.99 -38.30
C PRO A 457 56.14 10.27 -39.16
N PHE A 458 55.13 11.10 -38.92
CA PHE A 458 54.97 12.41 -39.56
C PHE A 458 54.40 13.40 -38.55
N THR A 459 54.54 14.69 -38.82
CA THR A 459 54.09 15.77 -37.94
C THR A 459 52.99 16.57 -38.62
N LEU A 460 52.04 17.05 -37.83
CA LEU A 460 50.80 17.68 -38.31
C LEU A 460 50.75 19.14 -37.90
N TYR A 461 50.19 19.96 -38.77
CA TYR A 461 49.83 21.34 -38.46
C TYR A 461 48.50 21.70 -39.12
N GLU A 462 47.76 22.57 -38.45
CA GLU A 462 46.56 23.21 -39.00
C GLU A 462 47.00 24.28 -40.01
N THR A 463 46.33 24.32 -41.17
CA THR A 463 46.59 25.37 -42.18
C THR A 463 45.42 26.31 -42.39
N GLU A 464 44.21 25.87 -42.07
CA GLU A 464 42.98 26.63 -42.33
C GLU A 464 41.85 26.15 -41.43
N ILE A 465 41.08 27.08 -40.88
CA ILE A 465 39.76 26.84 -40.28
C ILE A 465 38.76 27.71 -41.02
N GLY A 466 37.84 27.06 -41.73
CA GLY A 466 36.70 27.70 -42.39
C GLY A 466 35.43 27.60 -41.54
N ASP A 467 34.33 28.13 -42.07
CA ASP A 467 33.04 28.16 -41.36
C ASP A 467 32.42 26.78 -41.12
N THR A 468 32.79 25.79 -41.95
CA THR A 468 32.21 24.45 -41.93
C THR A 468 33.25 23.32 -41.96
N TYR A 469 34.53 23.64 -41.90
CA TYR A 469 35.61 22.67 -42.07
C TYR A 469 36.94 23.18 -41.50
N PHE A 470 37.92 22.29 -41.42
CA PHE A 470 39.33 22.66 -41.22
C PHE A 470 40.25 21.80 -42.08
N ILE A 471 41.47 22.29 -42.33
CA ILE A 471 42.51 21.62 -43.14
C ILE A 471 43.74 21.34 -42.27
N ILE A 472 44.16 20.08 -42.29
CA ILE A 472 45.38 19.60 -41.63
C ILE A 472 46.39 19.18 -42.70
N LYS A 473 47.65 19.59 -42.53
CA LYS A 473 48.76 19.18 -43.39
C LYS A 473 49.87 18.49 -42.62
N SER A 474 50.66 17.73 -43.36
CA SER A 474 51.90 17.12 -42.91
C SER A 474 53.08 18.04 -43.23
N HIS A 475 54.05 18.16 -42.31
CA HIS A 475 55.31 18.85 -42.63
C HIS A 475 56.15 18.04 -43.64
N GLU A 476 55.97 16.72 -43.63
CA GLU A 476 56.57 15.80 -44.59
C GLU A 476 55.74 15.76 -45.89
N PRO A 477 56.35 16.01 -47.06
CA PRO A 477 55.63 16.07 -48.32
C PRO A 477 55.12 14.69 -48.74
N GLU A 478 53.99 14.67 -49.48
CA GLU A 478 53.44 13.47 -50.14
C GLU A 478 53.08 12.30 -49.19
N ILE A 479 52.96 12.55 -47.88
CA ILE A 479 52.53 11.53 -46.92
C ILE A 479 51.07 11.17 -47.13
N ASN A 480 50.81 9.87 -47.29
CA ASN A 480 49.50 9.27 -47.13
C ASN A 480 49.47 8.57 -45.76
N GLY A 481 48.69 9.13 -44.82
CA GLY A 481 48.77 8.72 -43.42
C GLY A 481 47.53 9.09 -42.62
N LYS A 482 47.21 8.29 -41.61
CA LYS A 482 46.02 8.53 -40.77
C LYS A 482 46.38 9.33 -39.53
N PHE A 483 45.48 10.18 -39.07
CA PHE A 483 45.62 10.90 -37.81
C PHE A 483 44.31 10.92 -37.07
N SER A 484 44.37 11.04 -35.74
CA SER A 484 43.20 11.30 -34.93
C SER A 484 43.00 12.80 -34.72
N TRP A 485 41.75 13.24 -34.61
CA TRP A 485 41.42 14.64 -34.38
C TRP A 485 40.31 14.79 -33.34
N VAL A 486 40.34 15.92 -32.64
CA VAL A 486 39.29 16.38 -31.72
C VAL A 486 39.11 17.87 -31.93
N LEU A 487 37.86 18.32 -32.10
CA LEU A 487 37.48 19.72 -32.14
C LEU A 487 36.87 20.10 -30.78
N LEU A 488 37.37 21.17 -30.16
CA LEU A 488 36.76 21.82 -28.99
C LEU A 488 36.28 23.21 -29.40
N ALA A 489 35.00 23.49 -29.18
CA ALA A 489 34.39 24.77 -29.51
C ALA A 489 33.43 25.24 -28.41
N VAL A 490 33.33 26.55 -28.24
CA VAL A 490 32.44 27.17 -27.24
C VAL A 490 31.00 26.92 -27.62
N ARG A 491 30.18 26.50 -26.65
CA ARG A 491 28.74 26.31 -26.81
C ARG A 491 28.08 27.61 -27.25
N LYS A 492 27.11 27.52 -28.16
CA LYS A 492 26.32 28.67 -28.62
C LYS A 492 25.75 29.46 -27.44
N ASN A 493 25.84 30.79 -27.52
CA ASN A 493 25.41 31.74 -26.48
C ASN A 493 26.18 31.68 -25.15
N MET A 494 27.33 31.01 -25.08
CA MET A 494 28.11 30.85 -23.83
C MET A 494 29.52 31.47 -23.89
N ALA A 495 29.78 32.38 -24.83
CA ALA A 495 31.06 33.08 -24.92
C ALA A 495 31.38 33.85 -23.62
N GLY A 496 32.67 33.86 -23.24
CA GLY A 496 33.18 34.60 -22.08
C GLY A 496 32.80 34.01 -20.71
N ILE A 497 32.09 32.88 -20.66
CA ILE A 497 31.75 32.21 -19.40
C ILE A 497 32.90 31.28 -19.02
N ARG A 498 33.72 31.72 -18.06
CA ARG A 498 34.82 30.92 -17.49
C ARG A 498 34.92 31.11 -15.98
N LEU A 499 34.93 30.02 -15.22
CA LEU A 499 35.08 30.03 -13.74
C LEU A 499 34.22 31.11 -13.04
N GLN A 500 32.94 31.20 -13.41
CA GLN A 500 32.05 32.24 -12.88
C GLN A 500 31.88 32.11 -11.36
N LYS A 501 32.17 33.19 -10.63
CA LYS A 501 31.90 33.26 -9.18
C LYS A 501 30.40 33.29 -8.92
N ARG A 502 29.98 32.66 -7.82
CA ARG A 502 28.58 32.53 -7.39
C ARG A 502 28.43 32.98 -5.93
N PRO A 503 28.65 34.29 -5.62
CA PRO A 503 28.58 34.80 -4.25
C PRO A 503 27.22 34.55 -3.59
N GLU A 504 26.14 34.50 -4.37
CA GLU A 504 24.80 34.15 -3.92
C GLU A 504 24.69 32.70 -3.42
N LEU A 505 25.43 31.77 -4.03
CA LEU A 505 25.49 30.38 -3.57
C LEU A 505 26.39 30.25 -2.35
N GLU A 506 27.50 30.99 -2.30
CA GLU A 506 28.38 31.06 -1.12
C GLU A 506 27.59 31.51 0.11
N ALA A 507 26.80 32.59 -0.02
CA ALA A 507 25.93 33.08 1.04
C ALA A 507 24.90 32.02 1.48
N LYS A 508 24.24 31.35 0.53
CA LYS A 508 23.29 30.26 0.82
C LYS A 508 23.94 29.08 1.55
N ILE A 509 25.13 28.66 1.11
CA ILE A 509 25.89 27.58 1.77
C ILE A 509 26.25 27.97 3.20
N GLN A 510 26.69 29.22 3.40
CA GLN A 510 27.03 29.71 4.72
C GLN A 510 25.81 29.76 5.64
N GLU A 511 24.67 30.25 5.15
CA GLU A 511 23.40 30.24 5.88
C GLU A 511 22.97 28.81 6.27
N MET A 512 23.05 27.85 5.33
CA MET A 512 22.74 26.45 5.60
C MET A 512 23.65 25.84 6.67
N LYS A 513 24.95 26.15 6.64
CA LYS A 513 25.90 25.70 7.67
C LYS A 513 25.57 26.29 9.04
N LEU A 514 25.26 27.59 9.11
CA LEU A 514 24.90 28.27 10.35
C LEU A 514 23.60 27.71 10.95
N ARG A 515 22.59 27.44 10.12
CA ARG A 515 21.34 26.79 10.55
C ARG A 515 21.59 25.38 11.10
N LYS A 516 22.41 24.58 10.42
CA LYS A 516 22.78 23.23 10.88
C LYS A 516 23.52 23.26 12.23
N ALA A 517 24.28 24.32 12.50
CA ALA A 517 24.98 24.52 13.77
C ALA A 517 24.07 25.07 14.89
N GLY A 518 22.79 25.34 14.62
CA GLY A 518 21.86 25.94 15.59
C GLY A 518 22.17 27.41 15.92
N LEU A 519 22.99 28.09 15.11
CA LEU A 519 23.47 29.46 15.37
C LEU A 519 22.57 30.53 14.76
N VAL A 520 21.52 30.15 14.02
CA VAL A 520 20.56 31.06 13.40
C VAL A 520 19.15 30.52 13.62
N SER A 521 18.33 31.28 14.35
CA SER A 521 16.89 31.04 14.49
C SER A 521 16.20 31.20 13.13
N PRO A 522 15.02 30.57 12.88
CA PRO A 522 14.20 30.90 11.72
C PRO A 522 14.01 32.42 11.66
N ALA A 523 14.22 33.02 10.48
CA ALA A 523 13.99 34.44 10.33
C ALA A 523 12.57 34.78 10.79
N PRO A 524 12.36 35.82 11.61
CA PRO A 524 11.01 36.29 11.88
C PRO A 524 10.38 36.64 10.52
N VAL A 525 9.22 36.04 10.25
CA VAL A 525 8.45 36.33 9.04
C VAL A 525 8.16 37.82 9.07
N ALA A 526 8.63 38.55 8.06
CA ALA A 526 8.39 39.98 7.94
C ALA A 526 6.87 40.23 8.03
N GLU A 527 6.45 41.02 9.02
CA GLU A 527 5.10 41.59 9.05
C GLU A 527 4.95 42.45 7.80
N GLU A 528 4.26 41.93 6.78
CA GLU A 528 3.76 42.76 5.70
C GLU A 528 2.76 43.75 6.32
N SER A 529 3.21 44.99 6.48
CA SER A 529 2.37 46.12 6.84
C SER A 529 1.21 46.20 5.84
N GLN A 530 0.01 45.86 6.29
CA GLN A 530 -1.21 46.12 5.55
C GLN A 530 -1.38 47.63 5.42
N SER A 531 -0.94 48.20 4.30
CA SER A 531 -1.43 49.51 3.87
C SER A 531 -2.85 49.33 3.35
N SER A 532 -3.84 49.74 4.14
CA SER A 532 -5.23 49.84 3.69
C SER A 532 -5.33 50.82 2.51
N PRO A 533 -6.05 50.51 1.43
CA PRO A 533 -6.40 51.50 0.43
C PRO A 533 -7.54 52.39 0.96
N ALA A 534 -7.37 53.70 0.79
CA ALA A 534 -8.42 54.71 0.91
C ALA A 534 -9.33 54.71 -0.33
#